data_AF-A0AAJ2A8L7-F1
#
_entry.id   AF-A0AAJ2A8L7-F1
#
_cell.length_a   1.000
_cell.length_b   1.000
_cell.length_c   1.000
_cell.angle_alpha   90.00
_cell.angle_beta   90.00
_cell.angle_gamma   90.00
#
_symmetry.space_group_name_H-M   'P 1'
#
loop_
_entity.id
_entity.type
_entity.pdbx_description
1 polymer ?
#
loop_
_entity_poly.entity_id
_entity_poly.type
_entity_poly.pdbx_seq_one_letter_code
_entity_poly.pdbx_strand_id
1 'polypeptide(L)'
;MAYGLRCRDASGNITVDITDRLTRVIGTFSTGGSDGSFTVNVTGSVWFMVLDDSQYSRTVLAPIVTLSGNTISWTFPSTTYGTRAVTVMYGVY
;
A
#
# COMPACT_ATOMS: atom_id res chain seq x y z
N MET A 1 -16.02 -17.10 22.19
CA MET A 1 -15.16 -16.89 21.00
C MET A 1 -14.51 -15.53 21.15
N ALA A 2 -13.20 -15.42 20.97
CA ALA A 2 -12.48 -14.15 21.07
C ALA A 2 -12.69 -13.32 19.79
N TYR A 3 -13.07 -12.04 19.93
CA TYR A 3 -13.42 -11.13 18.82
C TYR A 3 -12.28 -10.18 18.42
N GLY A 4 -11.07 -10.40 18.94
CA GLY A 4 -9.94 -9.50 18.70
C GLY A 4 -8.74 -9.77 19.59
N LEU A 5 -7.70 -8.97 19.40
CA LEU A 5 -6.49 -8.96 20.22
C LEU A 5 -6.23 -7.52 20.69
N ARG A 6 -6.29 -7.31 22.01
CA ARG A 6 -5.94 -6.03 22.62
C ARG A 6 -4.79 -6.20 23.60
N CYS A 7 -3.62 -5.66 23.26
CA CYS A 7 -2.46 -5.61 24.15
C CYS A 7 -2.40 -4.25 24.84
N ARG A 8 -1.91 -4.25 26.08
CA ARG A 8 -1.65 -3.04 26.85
C ARG A 8 -0.22 -3.02 27.35
N ASP A 9 0.34 -1.82 27.53
CA ASP A 9 1.58 -1.64 28.26
C ASP A 9 1.36 -1.75 29.78
N ALA A 10 2.46 -1.68 30.55
CA ALA A 10 2.42 -1.74 32.02
C ALA A 10 1.64 -0.57 32.67
N SER A 11 1.43 0.53 31.92
CA SER A 11 0.68 1.70 32.35
C SER A 11 -0.81 1.63 31.95
N GLY A 12 -1.23 0.54 31.28
CA GLY A 12 -2.61 0.32 30.84
C GLY A 12 -2.94 0.94 29.49
N ASN A 13 -2.00 1.59 28.80
CA ASN A 13 -2.21 2.14 27.46
C ASN A 13 -2.33 1.01 26.45
N ILE A 14 -3.21 1.18 25.46
CA ILE A 14 -3.38 0.20 24.39
C ILE A 14 -2.18 0.28 23.43
N THR A 15 -1.44 -0.81 23.29
CA THR A 15 -0.29 -0.91 22.36
C THR A 15 -0.65 -1.62 21.07
N VAL A 16 -1.62 -2.53 21.11
CA VAL A 16 -2.17 -3.23 19.94
C VAL A 16 -3.67 -3.39 20.15
N ASP A 17 -4.47 -3.07 19.14
CA ASP A 17 -5.92 -3.29 19.14
C ASP A 17 -6.36 -3.79 17.76
N ILE A 18 -6.51 -5.10 17.65
CA ILE A 18 -7.04 -5.78 16.47
C ILE A 18 -8.49 -6.08 16.79
N THR A 19 -9.39 -5.17 16.43
CA THR A 19 -10.82 -5.48 16.32
C THR A 19 -11.09 -6.06 14.94
N ASP A 20 -12.11 -6.93 14.81
CA ASP A 20 -12.88 -7.40 13.63
C ASP A 20 -12.47 -7.13 12.15
N ARG A 21 -11.64 -6.14 11.84
CA ARG A 21 -11.02 -5.84 10.55
C ARG A 21 -9.66 -6.50 10.38
N LEU A 22 -9.68 -7.83 10.23
CA LEU A 22 -8.48 -8.58 9.83
C LEU A 22 -8.04 -8.14 8.42
N THR A 23 -6.77 -7.73 8.29
CA THR A 23 -6.21 -7.36 6.99
C THR A 23 -6.34 -8.51 6.00
N ARG A 24 -6.93 -8.21 4.84
CA ARG A 24 -7.03 -9.15 3.73
C ARG A 24 -6.26 -8.62 2.54
N VAL A 25 -5.27 -9.38 2.09
CA VAL A 25 -4.60 -9.13 0.80
C VAL A 25 -5.60 -9.43 -0.32
N ILE A 26 -5.79 -8.48 -1.22
CA ILE A 26 -6.67 -8.65 -2.39
C ILE A 26 -5.84 -9.10 -3.59
N GLY A 27 -4.65 -8.54 -3.77
CA GLY A 27 -3.77 -8.95 -4.84
C GLY A 27 -2.53 -8.06 -4.98
N THR A 28 -1.86 -8.26 -6.11
CA THR A 28 -0.69 -7.49 -6.53
C THR A 28 -0.88 -6.99 -7.96
N PHE A 29 -0.26 -5.86 -8.29
CA PHE A 29 -0.19 -5.36 -9.65
C PHE A 29 1.17 -4.71 -9.92
N SER A 30 1.52 -4.58 -11.20
CA SER A 30 2.68 -3.79 -11.63
C SER A 30 2.22 -2.41 -12.09
N THR A 31 2.95 -1.36 -11.74
CA THR A 31 2.68 0.02 -12.21
C THR A 31 2.95 0.19 -13.72
N GLY A 32 3.62 -0.76 -14.36
CA GLY A 32 4.09 -0.60 -15.74
C GLY A 32 5.05 0.59 -15.89
N GLY A 33 5.09 1.18 -17.08
CA GLY A 33 5.97 2.32 -17.41
C GLY A 33 5.24 3.64 -17.63
N SER A 34 3.96 3.75 -17.24
CA SER A 34 3.15 4.94 -17.45
C SER A 34 2.25 5.21 -16.25
N ASP A 35 1.89 6.47 -16.07
CA ASP A 35 0.96 6.90 -15.02
C ASP A 35 -0.36 6.15 -15.11
N GLY A 36 -0.97 5.90 -13.96
CA GLY A 36 -2.22 5.16 -13.92
C GLY A 36 -2.89 5.19 -12.57
N SER A 37 -4.10 4.66 -12.55
CA SER A 37 -4.88 4.49 -11.35
C SER A 37 -5.92 3.40 -11.55
N PHE A 38 -6.37 2.84 -10.44
CA PHE A 38 -7.59 2.05 -10.42
C PHE A 38 -8.27 2.11 -9.06
N THR A 39 -9.57 1.88 -9.06
CA THR A 39 -10.38 1.81 -7.85
C THR A 39 -10.51 0.37 -7.39
N VAL A 40 -10.23 0.13 -6.11
CA VAL A 40 -10.43 -1.15 -5.45
C VAL A 40 -11.89 -1.22 -4.99
N ASN A 41 -12.69 -2.06 -5.66
CA ASN A 41 -14.12 -2.22 -5.38
C ASN A 41 -14.37 -3.07 -4.13
N VAL A 42 -14.14 -2.49 -2.94
CA VAL A 42 -14.33 -3.14 -1.64
C VAL A 42 -15.05 -2.26 -0.64
N THR A 43 -15.75 -2.88 0.29
CA THR A 43 -16.25 -2.24 1.50
C THR A 43 -15.15 -2.25 2.55
N GLY A 44 -14.80 -1.09 3.12
CA GLY A 44 -13.71 -0.96 4.10
C GLY A 44 -12.62 0.01 3.67
N SER A 45 -11.53 0.04 4.43
CA SER A 45 -10.39 0.92 4.15
C SER A 45 -9.33 0.18 3.35
N VAL A 46 -8.94 0.72 2.20
CA VAL A 46 -7.89 0.14 1.37
C VAL A 46 -6.51 0.42 1.98
N TRP A 47 -5.58 -0.50 1.78
CA TRP A 47 -4.16 -0.30 2.07
C TRP A 47 -3.31 -0.79 0.89
N PHE A 48 -2.10 -0.27 0.78
CA PHE A 48 -1.10 -0.76 -0.19
C PHE A 48 0.30 -0.79 0.40
N MET A 49 1.19 -1.55 -0.24
CA MET A 49 2.61 -1.64 0.04
C MET A 49 3.36 -1.73 -1.29
N VAL A 50 4.39 -0.91 -1.45
CA VAL A 50 5.30 -0.99 -2.61
C VAL A 50 6.36 -2.04 -2.35
N LEU A 51 6.46 -3.02 -3.24
CA LEU A 51 7.44 -4.09 -3.25
C LEU A 51 8.48 -3.80 -4.34
N ASP A 52 9.34 -2.81 -4.10
CA ASP A 52 10.47 -2.48 -4.99
C ASP A 52 11.70 -3.27 -4.54
N ASP A 53 12.18 -4.16 -5.40
CA ASP A 53 13.36 -5.00 -5.17
C ASP A 53 14.65 -4.38 -5.77
N SER A 54 14.51 -3.33 -6.56
CA SER A 54 15.61 -2.66 -7.22
C SER A 54 16.37 -1.75 -6.25
N GLN A 55 17.70 -1.75 -6.33
CA GLN A 55 18.52 -0.82 -5.56
C GLN A 55 18.17 0.63 -5.92
N TYR A 56 18.18 1.51 -4.92
CA TYR A 56 17.96 2.93 -5.13
C TYR A 56 18.91 3.48 -6.22
N SER A 57 18.35 4.22 -7.17
CA SER A 57 19.07 4.88 -8.24
C SER A 57 18.66 6.35 -8.33
N ARG A 58 19.63 7.23 -8.57
CA ARG A 58 19.39 8.65 -8.84
C ARG A 58 19.00 8.93 -10.30
N THR A 59 19.24 7.98 -11.20
CA THR A 59 19.03 8.13 -12.65
C THR A 59 17.86 7.30 -13.16
N VAL A 60 17.36 6.37 -12.33
CA VAL A 60 16.15 5.57 -12.60
C VAL A 60 15.24 5.68 -11.39
N LEU A 61 14.07 6.29 -11.55
CA LEU A 61 13.14 6.57 -10.46
C LEU A 61 11.97 5.58 -10.45
N ALA A 62 11.56 5.18 -9.23
CA ALA A 62 10.30 4.48 -9.00
C ALA A 62 9.12 5.48 -9.07
N PRO A 63 7.89 5.01 -9.34
CA PRO A 63 6.73 5.88 -9.31
C PRO A 63 6.37 6.29 -7.87
N ILE A 64 5.67 7.42 -7.76
CA ILE A 64 5.04 7.85 -6.51
C ILE A 64 3.65 7.22 -6.45
N VAL A 65 3.45 6.29 -5.53
CA VAL A 65 2.16 5.62 -5.32
C VAL A 65 1.38 6.33 -4.21
N THR A 66 0.13 6.65 -4.47
CA THR A 66 -0.78 7.34 -3.53
C THR A 66 -2.11 6.60 -3.42
N LEU A 67 -2.80 6.81 -2.30
CA LEU A 67 -4.13 6.28 -2.04
C LEU A 67 -5.06 7.42 -1.63
N SER A 68 -6.21 7.52 -2.28
CA SER A 68 -7.29 8.44 -1.90
C SER A 68 -8.62 7.68 -1.90
N GLY A 69 -9.22 7.52 -0.72
CA GLY A 69 -10.37 6.64 -0.51
C GLY A 69 -10.03 5.20 -0.91
N ASN A 70 -10.67 4.71 -1.97
CA ASN A 70 -10.46 3.37 -2.52
C ASN A 70 -9.64 3.37 -3.83
N THR A 71 -9.11 4.52 -4.25
CA THR A 71 -8.38 4.64 -5.52
C THR A 71 -6.89 4.69 -5.25
N ILE A 72 -6.18 3.69 -5.78
CA ILE A 72 -4.72 3.66 -5.83
C ILE A 72 -4.29 4.31 -7.14
N SER A 73 -3.37 5.27 -7.05
CA SER A 73 -2.82 6.00 -8.18
C SER A 73 -1.30 5.96 -8.14
N TRP A 74 -0.65 6.00 -9.29
CA TRP A 74 0.79 6.13 -9.39
C TRP A 74 1.18 7.11 -10.49
N THR A 75 2.23 7.88 -10.23
CA THR A 75 2.80 8.82 -11.19
C THR A 75 4.30 8.68 -11.28
N PHE A 76 4.83 8.85 -12.48
CA PHE A 76 6.26 8.85 -12.74
C PHE A 76 6.79 10.28 -12.67
N PRO A 77 7.60 10.63 -11.65
CA PRO A 77 7.88 12.02 -11.32
C PRO A 77 8.89 12.72 -12.24
N SER A 78 9.44 12.02 -13.24
CA SER A 78 10.49 12.57 -14.09
C SER A 78 10.26 12.30 -15.56
N THR A 79 10.47 13.33 -16.37
CA THR A 79 10.60 13.26 -17.83
C THR A 79 12.06 13.26 -18.29
N THR A 80 13.01 13.46 -17.36
CA THR A 80 14.45 13.60 -17.62
C THR A 80 15.23 12.35 -17.27
N TYR A 81 14.84 11.67 -16.20
CA TYR A 81 15.45 10.42 -15.72
C TYR A 81 14.67 9.21 -16.23
N GLY A 82 15.34 8.06 -16.28
CA GLY A 82 14.65 6.80 -16.56
C GLY A 82 13.63 6.50 -15.47
N THR A 83 12.62 5.72 -15.81
CA THR A 83 11.59 5.24 -14.88
C THR A 83 11.60 3.72 -14.83
N ARG A 84 11.23 3.14 -13.70
CA ARG A 84 11.06 1.69 -13.56
C ARG A 84 9.69 1.33 -13.00
N ALA A 85 9.13 0.24 -13.50
CA ALA A 85 7.94 -0.35 -12.91
C ALA A 85 8.26 -0.90 -11.50
N VAL A 86 7.29 -0.85 -10.60
CA VAL A 86 7.36 -1.52 -9.30
C VAL A 86 6.15 -2.43 -9.12
N THR A 87 6.31 -3.46 -8.29
CA THR A 87 5.17 -4.29 -7.86
C THR A 87 4.53 -3.64 -6.65
N VAL A 88 3.21 -3.57 -6.62
CA VAL A 88 2.43 -3.04 -5.50
C VAL A 88 1.49 -4.13 -5.02
N MET A 89 1.55 -4.41 -3.72
CA MET A 89 0.58 -5.26 -3.03
C MET A 89 -0.49 -4.39 -2.40
N TYR A 90 -1.76 -4.81 -2.47
CA TYR A 90 -2.86 -4.06 -1.89
C TYR A 90 -3.91 -4.96 -1.26
N GLY A 91 -4.69 -4.37 -0.35
CA GLY A 91 -5.70 -5.09 0.40
C GLY A 91 -6.71 -4.17 1.06
N VAL A 92 -7.49 -4.76 1.96
CA VAL A 92 -8.52 -4.08 2.76
C VAL A 92 -8.35 -4.42 4.23
N TYR A 93 -8.72 -3.47 5.09
CA TYR A 93 -8.99 -3.68 6.52
C TYR A 93 -10.46 -4.03 6.75
#